data_AF-B2XTY8-F1
#
_entry.id   AF-B2XTY8-F1
#
_cell.length_a   1.000
_cell.length_b   1.000
_cell.length_c   1.000
_cell.angle_alpha   90.00
_cell.angle_beta   90.00
_cell.angle_gamma   90.00
#
_symmetry.space_group_name_H-M   'P 1'
#
loop_
_entity.id
_entity.type
_entity.pdbx_description
1 polymer ?
#
loop_
_entity_poly.entity_id
_entity_poly.type
_entity_poly.pdbx_seq_one_letter_code
_entity_poly.pdbx_strand_id
1 'polypeptide(L)'
;DEARTPLIISNQTKQNIHFYRDSDRFVKKLKEDHYLIDLESKTIELTESGIKKAEIFFQTKDLYNSKNYILLHCIKNALKAYSILEKNKDYLVEKDKVLIIDHFTGRILHGRQFSEGLHQALEVKEGCTVKEETDISATITYQNFFRIYKKLSGMTGTAKT
;
A
#
# COMPACT_ATOMS: atom_id res chain seq x y z
N ASP A 1 2.03 -31.96 0.11
CA ASP A 1 1.61 -31.17 -1.07
C ASP A 1 1.02 -29.81 -0.70
N GLU A 2 0.05 -29.75 0.21
CA GLU A 2 -0.53 -28.48 0.71
C GLU A 2 0.50 -27.50 1.32
N ALA A 3 1.65 -28.01 1.77
CA ALA A 3 2.74 -27.20 2.31
C ALA A 3 3.40 -26.24 1.30
N ARG A 4 3.02 -26.28 0.02
CA ARG A 4 3.51 -25.36 -1.02
C ARG A 4 2.83 -24.00 -0.98
N THR A 5 1.59 -23.94 -0.50
CA THR A 5 0.86 -22.68 -0.29
C THR A 5 0.89 -22.32 1.20
N PRO A 6 1.29 -21.09 1.56
CA PRO A 6 1.27 -20.68 2.95
C PRO A 6 -0.17 -20.55 3.47
N LEU A 7 -0.34 -20.71 4.78
CA LEU A 7 -1.59 -20.40 5.46
C LEU A 7 -1.66 -18.88 5.65
N ILE A 8 -2.69 -18.27 5.08
CA ILE A 8 -2.89 -16.81 5.06
C ILE A 8 -4.20 -16.50 5.79
N ILE A 9 -4.15 -15.59 6.75
CA ILE A 9 -5.34 -14.98 7.35
C ILE A 9 -5.46 -13.59 6.73
N SER A 10 -6.51 -13.38 5.95
CA SER A 10 -6.83 -12.08 5.36
C SER A 10 -8.08 -11.50 6.01
N ASN A 11 -8.02 -10.23 6.41
CA ASN A 11 -9.20 -9.51 6.83
C ASN A 11 -9.89 -8.88 5.61
N GLN A 12 -11.22 -8.94 5.58
CA GLN A 12 -11.99 -8.05 4.71
C GLN A 12 -12.00 -6.67 5.35
N THR A 13 -10.96 -5.89 5.09
CA THR A 13 -11.00 -4.46 5.42
C THR A 13 -11.99 -3.82 4.46
N LYS A 14 -13.06 -3.23 5.01
CA LYS A 14 -13.79 -2.17 4.32
C LYS A 14 -12.83 -0.98 4.23
N GLN A 15 -11.89 -1.05 3.29
CA GLN A 15 -11.00 0.06 3.08
C GLN A 15 -11.83 1.24 2.62
N ASN A 16 -11.62 2.36 3.28
CA ASN A 16 -12.28 3.61 2.95
C ASN A 16 -11.70 4.15 1.65
N ILE A 17 -12.12 3.59 0.50
CA ILE A 17 -11.73 4.04 -0.85
C ILE A 17 -11.92 5.56 -0.99
N HIS A 18 -12.90 6.12 -0.27
CA HIS A 18 -13.13 7.56 -0.20
C HIS A 18 -11.90 8.34 0.31
N PHE A 19 -11.15 7.82 1.28
CA PHE A 19 -9.95 8.50 1.79
C PHE A 19 -8.86 8.63 0.74
N TYR A 20 -8.67 7.64 -0.15
CA TYR A 20 -7.73 7.79 -1.26
C TYR A 20 -8.16 8.90 -2.22
N ARG A 21 -9.46 8.97 -2.55
CA ARG A 21 -10.02 10.01 -3.44
C ARG A 21 -9.96 11.41 -2.83
N ASP A 22 -10.27 11.53 -1.55
CA ASP A 22 -10.24 12.81 -0.84
C ASP A 22 -8.80 13.26 -0.61
N SER A 23 -7.88 12.32 -0.33
CA SER A 23 -6.44 12.59 -0.24
C SER A 23 -5.86 13.07 -1.56
N ASP A 24 -6.21 12.45 -2.69
CA ASP A 24 -5.81 12.94 -4.02
C ASP A 24 -6.26 14.38 -4.28
N ARG A 25 -7.53 14.68 -3.96
CA ARG A 25 -8.07 16.04 -4.08
C ARG A 25 -7.34 17.04 -3.18
N PHE A 26 -6.96 16.61 -1.98
CA PHE A 26 -6.21 17.44 -1.04
C PHE A 26 -4.80 17.73 -1.55
N VAL A 27 -4.06 16.69 -1.97
CA VAL A 27 -2.67 16.80 -2.43
C VAL A 27 -2.55 17.73 -3.65
N LYS A 28 -3.51 17.70 -4.58
CA LYS A 28 -3.58 18.66 -5.70
C LYS A 28 -3.65 20.13 -5.28
N LYS A 29 -4.07 20.43 -4.05
CA LYS A 29 -4.16 21.80 -3.50
C LYS A 29 -2.95 22.18 -2.63
N LEU A 30 -2.02 21.26 -2.40
CA LEU A 30 -0.80 21.52 -1.66
C LEU A 30 0.21 22.23 -2.57
N LYS A 31 1.02 23.08 -1.95
CA LYS A 31 2.20 23.70 -2.57
C LYS A 31 3.45 23.08 -1.93
N GLU A 32 4.61 23.28 -2.54
CA GLU A 32 5.88 22.69 -2.10
C GLU A 32 6.28 23.04 -0.66
N ASP A 33 5.83 24.17 -0.13
CA ASP A 33 6.04 24.60 1.27
C ASP A 33 5.19 23.84 2.31
N HIS A 34 4.21 23.04 1.86
CA HIS A 34 3.31 22.30 2.74
C HIS A 34 3.82 20.89 3.09
N TYR A 35 4.91 20.44 2.48
CA TYR A 35 5.48 19.12 2.72
C TYR A 35 6.99 19.11 2.50
N LEU A 36 7.67 18.15 3.12
CA LEU A 36 9.07 17.86 2.94
C LEU A 36 9.21 16.47 2.34
N ILE A 37 10.08 16.35 1.34
CA ILE A 37 10.39 15.08 0.68
C ILE A 37 11.87 14.83 0.86
N ASP A 38 12.19 13.67 1.41
CA ASP A 38 13.53 13.12 1.33
C ASP A 38 13.54 12.06 0.22
N LEU A 39 14.20 12.37 -0.89
CA LEU A 39 14.30 11.50 -2.06
C LEU A 39 15.20 10.29 -1.81
N GLU A 40 16.15 10.38 -0.89
CA GLU A 40 17.08 9.30 -0.57
C GLU A 40 16.37 8.22 0.25
N SER A 41 15.66 8.62 1.31
CA SER A 41 14.86 7.70 2.13
C SER A 41 13.46 7.43 1.56
N LYS A 42 13.03 8.16 0.51
CA LYS A 42 11.67 8.13 -0.05
C LYS A 42 10.58 8.35 1.00
N THR A 43 10.88 9.21 1.97
CA THR A 43 9.97 9.60 3.05
C THR A 43 9.35 10.96 2.75
N ILE A 44 8.13 11.15 3.26
CA ILE A 44 7.37 12.39 3.10
C ILE A 44 6.76 12.76 4.44
N GLU A 45 6.95 14.01 4.84
CA GLU A 45 6.34 14.60 6.02
C GLU A 45 5.60 15.89 5.65
N LEU A 46 4.47 16.14 6.33
CA LEU A 46 3.78 17.42 6.19
C LEU A 46 4.48 18.46 7.07
N THR A 47 4.62 19.68 6.58
CA THR A 47 5.05 20.81 7.41
C THR A 47 3.88 21.28 8.27
N GLU A 48 4.14 22.12 9.29
CA GLU A 48 3.06 22.66 10.13
C GLU A 48 1.95 23.37 9.33
N SER A 49 2.31 24.05 8.24
CA SER A 49 1.33 24.69 7.34
C SER A 49 0.50 23.64 6.58
N GLY A 50 1.14 22.54 6.13
CA GLY A 50 0.48 21.40 5.53
C GLY A 50 -0.51 20.70 6.47
N ILE A 51 -0.10 20.51 7.72
CA ILE A 51 -0.94 19.89 8.77
C ILE A 51 -2.18 20.74 9.02
N LYS A 52 -2.03 22.05 9.28
CA LYS A 52 -3.17 22.96 9.48
C LYS A 52 -4.12 22.96 8.28
N LYS A 53 -3.56 22.91 7.06
CA LYS A 53 -4.37 22.87 5.84
C LYS A 53 -5.13 21.55 5.69
N ALA A 54 -4.52 20.43 6.06
CA ALA A 54 -5.18 19.14 6.10
C ALA A 54 -6.33 19.13 7.11
N GLU A 55 -6.08 19.63 8.32
CA GLU A 55 -7.09 19.74 9.39
C GLU A 55 -8.33 20.53 8.96
N ILE A 56 -8.12 21.66 8.28
CA ILE A 56 -9.20 22.47 7.72
C ILE A 56 -9.92 21.71 6.59
N PHE A 57 -9.19 21.07 5.68
CA PHE A 57 -9.78 20.37 4.53
C PHE A 57 -10.62 19.16 4.93
N PHE A 58 -10.10 18.34 5.87
CA PHE A 58 -10.74 17.12 6.35
C PHE A 58 -11.64 17.34 7.58
N GLN A 59 -11.73 18.58 8.07
CA GLN A 59 -12.52 18.96 9.25
C GLN A 59 -12.11 18.16 10.51
N THR A 60 -10.82 17.89 10.65
CA THR A 60 -10.26 17.18 11.80
C THR A 60 -9.58 18.15 12.76
N LYS A 61 -9.75 17.96 14.07
CA LYS A 61 -9.10 18.82 15.08
C LYS A 61 -7.59 18.58 15.22
N ASP A 62 -7.16 17.35 14.98
CA ASP A 62 -5.77 16.90 15.10
C ASP A 62 -5.56 15.76 14.12
N LEU A 63 -4.73 16.00 13.09
CA LEU A 63 -4.46 15.01 12.05
C LEU A 63 -3.68 13.80 12.58
N TYR A 64 -2.83 13.99 13.60
CA TYR A 64 -1.95 12.95 14.15
C TYR A 64 -2.59 12.14 15.28
N ASN A 65 -3.86 12.43 15.58
CA ASN A 65 -4.64 11.61 16.49
C ASN A 65 -4.71 10.15 15.99
N SER A 66 -4.62 9.18 16.89
CA SER A 66 -4.70 7.74 16.56
C SER A 66 -5.97 7.35 15.80
N LYS A 67 -7.06 8.11 15.93
CA LYS A 67 -8.29 7.89 15.16
C LYS A 67 -8.15 8.21 13.66
N ASN A 68 -7.21 9.09 13.30
CA ASN A 68 -7.00 9.58 11.94
C ASN A 68 -5.84 8.88 11.22
N TYR A 69 -5.30 7.79 11.78
CA TYR A 69 -4.12 7.11 11.22
C TYR A 69 -4.32 6.68 9.76
N ILE A 70 -5.51 6.17 9.40
CA ILE A 70 -5.83 5.74 8.02
C ILE A 70 -5.81 6.94 7.07
N LEU A 71 -6.40 8.06 7.50
CA LEU A 71 -6.44 9.29 6.71
C LEU A 71 -5.02 9.83 6.49
N LEU A 72 -4.24 9.94 7.57
CA LEU A 72 -2.83 10.39 7.50
C LEU A 72 -2.02 9.49 6.56
N HIS A 73 -2.20 8.17 6.66
CA HIS A 73 -1.56 7.19 5.77
C HIS A 73 -1.95 7.41 4.30
N CYS A 74 -3.24 7.60 4.01
CA CYS A 74 -3.72 7.88 2.65
C CYS A 74 -3.16 9.20 2.09
N ILE A 75 -3.05 10.24 2.91
CA ILE A 75 -2.46 11.54 2.52
C ILE A 75 -0.97 11.36 2.17
N LYS A 76 -0.22 10.66 3.01
CA LYS A 76 1.21 10.39 2.76
C LYS A 76 1.40 9.57 1.48
N ASN A 77 0.57 8.55 1.26
CA ASN A 77 0.62 7.75 0.03
C ASN A 77 0.24 8.54 -1.21
N ALA A 78 -0.76 9.42 -1.12
CA ALA A 78 -1.10 10.32 -2.21
C ALA A 78 0.09 11.23 -2.55
N LEU A 79 0.70 11.87 -1.55
CA LEU A 79 1.92 12.68 -1.78
C LEU A 79 3.05 11.86 -2.41
N LYS A 80 3.26 10.62 -1.96
CA LYS A 80 4.29 9.72 -2.51
C LYS A 80 4.01 9.37 -3.97
N ALA A 81 2.75 9.09 -4.30
CA ALA A 81 2.32 8.85 -5.67
C ALA A 81 2.54 10.09 -6.56
N TYR A 82 2.34 11.32 -6.06
CA TYR A 82 2.56 12.54 -6.81
C TYR A 82 4.03 12.91 -6.98
N SER A 83 4.82 12.81 -5.91
CA SER A 83 6.14 13.42 -5.87
C SER A 83 7.31 12.46 -6.07
N ILE A 84 7.12 11.16 -5.77
CA ILE A 84 8.20 10.16 -5.90
C ILE A 84 8.01 9.29 -7.14
N LEU A 85 6.76 8.95 -7.51
CA LEU A 85 6.48 8.05 -8.63
C LEU A 85 6.21 8.81 -9.92
N GLU A 86 6.99 8.47 -10.96
CA GLU A 86 6.95 9.08 -12.27
C GLU A 86 6.38 8.13 -13.34
N LYS A 87 5.44 8.65 -14.13
CA LYS A 87 4.79 7.93 -15.22
C LYS A 87 5.79 7.68 -16.35
N ASN A 88 5.75 6.49 -16.94
CA ASN A 88 6.70 5.98 -17.95
C ASN A 88 8.12 5.72 -17.43
N LYS A 89 8.33 5.74 -16.11
CA LYS A 89 9.61 5.42 -15.49
C LYS A 89 9.45 4.38 -14.37
N ASP A 90 8.62 4.69 -13.38
CA ASP A 90 8.33 3.78 -12.26
C ASP A 90 7.11 2.90 -12.54
N TYR A 91 6.17 3.40 -13.34
CA TYR A 91 4.95 2.72 -13.72
C TYR A 91 4.42 3.22 -15.06
N LEU A 92 3.46 2.48 -15.62
CA LEU A 92 2.67 2.89 -16.78
C LEU A 92 1.19 2.62 -16.52
N VAL A 93 0.34 3.24 -17.34
CA VAL A 93 -1.11 3.05 -17.28
C VAL A 93 -1.57 2.41 -18.58
N GLU A 94 -2.18 1.24 -18.50
CA GLU A 94 -2.71 0.51 -19.64
C GLU A 94 -4.07 -0.11 -19.28
N LYS A 95 -5.08 0.07 -20.14
CA LYS A 95 -6.42 -0.53 -19.98
C LYS A 95 -7.00 -0.34 -18.57
N ASP A 96 -6.97 0.91 -18.08
CA ASP A 96 -7.49 1.29 -16.76
C ASP A 96 -6.77 0.62 -15.58
N LYS A 97 -5.51 0.23 -15.76
CA LYS A 97 -4.68 -0.40 -14.74
C LYS A 97 -3.29 0.22 -14.68
N VAL A 98 -2.79 0.38 -13.47
CA VAL A 98 -1.40 0.74 -13.21
C VAL A 98 -0.54 -0.52 -13.26
N LEU A 99 0.52 -0.49 -14.06
CA LEU A 99 1.50 -1.57 -14.16
C LEU A 99 2.88 -1.05 -13.75
N ILE A 100 3.59 -1.82 -12.91
CA ILE A 100 4.90 -1.45 -12.38
C ILE A 100 5.98 -1.75 -13.40
N ILE A 101 6.93 -0.82 -13.55
CA ILE A 101 8.13 -1.01 -14.37
C ILE A 101 9.27 -1.41 -13.44
N ASP A 102 9.98 -2.49 -13.78
CA ASP A 102 11.20 -2.87 -13.09
C ASP A 102 12.33 -1.87 -13.38
N HIS A 103 12.85 -1.21 -12.34
CA HIS A 103 13.93 -0.24 -12.45
C HIS A 103 15.20 -0.81 -13.09
N PHE A 104 15.49 -2.10 -12.92
CA PHE A 104 16.72 -2.70 -13.43
C PHE A 104 16.59 -3.14 -14.89
N THR A 105 15.44 -3.67 -15.29
CA THR A 105 15.26 -4.32 -16.59
C THR A 105 14.35 -3.55 -17.55
N GLY A 106 13.60 -2.55 -17.06
CA GLY A 106 12.57 -1.83 -17.81
C GLY A 106 11.34 -2.69 -18.15
N ARG A 107 11.25 -3.92 -17.64
CA ARG A 107 10.13 -4.83 -17.94
C ARG A 107 8.91 -4.49 -17.11
N ILE A 108 7.75 -4.79 -17.69
CA ILE A 108 6.46 -4.67 -17.01
C ILE A 108 6.27 -5.86 -16.07
N LEU A 109 6.04 -5.59 -14.79
CA LEU A 109 5.81 -6.58 -13.76
C LEU A 109 4.31 -6.86 -13.62
N HIS A 110 3.79 -7.72 -14.49
CA HIS A 110 2.37 -8.11 -14.44
C HIS A 110 2.01 -8.78 -13.11
N GLY A 111 0.85 -8.41 -12.56
CA GLY A 111 0.32 -8.98 -11.31
C GLY A 111 0.98 -8.46 -10.03
N ARG A 112 2.00 -7.60 -10.12
CA ARG A 112 2.57 -6.92 -8.94
C ARG A 112 1.86 -5.61 -8.67
N GLN A 113 1.73 -5.29 -7.38
CA GLN A 113 1.20 -4.04 -6.87
C GLN A 113 2.21 -3.40 -5.92
N PHE A 114 2.15 -2.07 -5.77
CA PHE A 114 2.89 -1.39 -4.72
C PHE A 114 2.24 -1.72 -3.37
N SER A 115 3.05 -1.85 -2.33
CA SER A 115 2.58 -2.23 -0.99
C SER A 115 1.96 -1.05 -0.24
N GLU A 116 1.29 -1.38 0.87
CA GLU A 116 0.83 -0.44 1.89
C GLU A 116 -0.12 0.64 1.36
N GLY A 117 -1.00 0.31 0.42
CA GLY A 117 -1.95 1.28 -0.14
C GLY A 117 -1.38 2.25 -1.18
N LEU A 118 -0.08 2.20 -1.49
CA LEU A 118 0.53 3.11 -2.47
C LEU A 118 0.01 2.85 -3.89
N HIS A 119 -0.34 1.60 -4.22
CA HIS A 119 -0.90 1.27 -5.53
C HIS A 119 -2.27 1.92 -5.73
N GLN A 120 -3.11 1.89 -4.70
CA GLN A 120 -4.44 2.49 -4.70
C GLN A 120 -4.36 4.01 -4.82
N ALA A 121 -3.44 4.64 -4.10
CA ALA A 121 -3.18 6.08 -4.23
C ALA A 121 -2.76 6.45 -5.67
N LEU A 122 -1.94 5.60 -6.30
CA LEU A 122 -1.50 5.79 -7.68
C LEU A 122 -2.62 5.55 -8.70
N GLU A 123 -3.45 4.53 -8.49
CA GLU A 123 -4.66 4.29 -9.28
C GLU A 123 -5.59 5.52 -9.22
N VAL A 124 -5.80 6.12 -8.05
CA VAL A 124 -6.59 7.35 -7.91
C VAL A 124 -5.93 8.53 -8.64
N LYS A 125 -4.61 8.73 -8.48
CA LYS A 125 -3.87 9.81 -9.17
C LYS A 125 -4.08 9.76 -10.68
N GLU A 126 -3.99 8.56 -11.26
CA GLU A 126 -4.13 8.35 -12.71
C GLU A 126 -5.59 8.17 -13.17
N GLY A 127 -6.57 8.25 -12.25
CA GLY A 127 -7.99 8.11 -12.57
C GLY A 127 -8.43 6.69 -12.93
N CYS A 128 -7.65 5.68 -12.54
CA CYS A 128 -7.96 4.27 -12.79
C CYS A 128 -8.98 3.72 -11.79
N THR A 129 -9.60 2.58 -12.12
CA THR A 129 -10.42 1.83 -11.18
C THR A 129 -9.58 1.33 -10.00
N VAL A 130 -9.90 1.83 -8.80
CA VAL A 130 -9.22 1.44 -7.55
C VAL A 130 -9.65 0.04 -7.16
N LYS A 131 -8.67 -0.84 -6.92
CA LYS A 131 -8.93 -2.18 -6.39
C LYS A 131 -8.80 -2.20 -4.87
N GLU A 132 -9.67 -2.99 -4.24
CA GLU A 132 -9.55 -3.26 -2.81
C GLU A 132 -8.25 -4.01 -2.53
N GLU A 133 -7.48 -3.51 -1.55
CA GLU A 133 -6.32 -4.23 -1.04
C GLU A 133 -6.80 -5.44 -0.24
N THR A 134 -6.17 -6.59 -0.46
CA THR A 134 -6.36 -7.73 0.43
C THR A 134 -5.42 -7.56 1.61
N ASP A 135 -5.95 -7.18 2.77
CA ASP A 135 -5.16 -7.01 3.99
C ASP A 135 -4.81 -8.37 4.60
N ILE A 136 -3.53 -8.73 4.55
CA ILE A 136 -3.00 -9.98 5.09
C ILE A 136 -2.58 -9.75 6.55
N SER A 137 -3.39 -10.24 7.49
CA SER A 137 -3.15 -10.07 8.93
C SER A 137 -2.09 -11.01 9.47
N ALA A 138 -1.99 -12.23 8.94
CA ALA A 138 -0.99 -13.19 9.33
C ALA A 138 -0.67 -14.16 8.19
N THR A 139 0.58 -14.64 8.15
CA THR A 139 1.00 -15.69 7.21
C THR A 139 2.00 -16.62 7.88
N ILE A 140 1.82 -17.93 7.71
CA ILE A 140 2.79 -18.94 8.13
C ILE A 140 2.81 -20.11 7.14
N THR A 141 3.99 -20.66 6.86
CA THR A 141 4.10 -21.88 6.06
C THR A 141 3.80 -23.11 6.91
N TYR A 142 3.24 -24.17 6.33
CA TYR A 142 3.00 -25.41 7.07
C TYR A 142 4.29 -25.97 7.68
N GLN A 143 5.43 -25.84 6.99
CA GLN A 143 6.74 -26.28 7.49
C GLN A 143 7.10 -25.57 8.80
N ASN A 144 6.93 -24.24 8.85
CA ASN A 144 7.23 -23.46 10.06
C ASN A 144 6.19 -23.69 11.15
N PHE A 145 4.91 -23.81 10.79
CA PHE A 145 3.84 -24.08 11.75
C PHE A 145 4.04 -25.42 12.47
N PHE A 146 4.32 -26.51 11.75
CA PHE A 146 4.54 -27.82 12.37
C PHE A 146 5.81 -27.91 13.21
N ARG A 147 6.82 -27.07 12.96
CA ARG A 147 8.06 -27.00 13.76
C ARG A 147 7.85 -26.43 15.17
N ILE A 148 6.72 -25.79 15.44
CA ILE A 148 6.39 -25.23 16.76
C ILE A 148 6.05 -26.37 17.76
N TYR A 149 5.60 -27.53 17.28
CA TYR A 149 5.20 -28.64 18.15
C TYR A 149 6.40 -29.37 18.76
N LYS A 150 6.36 -29.58 20.08
CA LYS A 150 7.40 -30.34 20.82
C LYS A 150 7.54 -31.79 20.34
N LYS A 151 6.45 -32.39 19.85
CA LYS A 151 6.43 -33.73 19.24
C LYS A 151 5.63 -33.65 17.95
N LEU A 152 6.25 -34.05 16.85
CA LEU A 152 5.63 -34.13 15.52
C LEU A 152 5.53 -35.61 15.10
N SER A 153 4.39 -36.01 14.55
CA SER A 153 4.15 -37.36 14.04
C SER A 153 3.18 -37.29 12.86
N GLY A 154 3.28 -38.22 11.93
CA GLY A 154 2.42 -38.26 10.74
C GLY A 154 2.31 -39.68 10.20
N MET A 155 1.23 -39.94 9.47
CA MET A 155 0.98 -41.21 8.80
C MET A 155 0.58 -40.95 7.35
N THR A 156 1.10 -41.76 6.43
CA THR A 156 0.70 -41.79 5.03
C THR A 156 1.14 -43.12 4.41
N GLY A 157 0.43 -43.60 3.40
CA GLY A 157 0.81 -44.80 2.65
C GLY A 157 2.01 -44.62 1.73
N THR A 158 2.46 -43.38 1.51
CA THR A 158 3.39 -43.03 0.41
C THR A 158 4.57 -42.14 0.83
N ALA A 159 5.01 -42.18 2.10
CA ALA A 159 6.10 -41.33 2.59
C ALA A 159 7.53 -41.80 2.25
N LYS A 160 7.73 -43.09 1.95
CA LYS A 160 9.07 -43.69 1.86
C LYS A 160 9.79 -43.44 0.53
N THR A 161 9.02 -43.23 -0.53
CA THR A 161 9.50 -42.96 -1.90
C THR A 161 10.13 -41.58 -1.99
#